data_AF-A0A9P3UHP1-F1
#
_entry.id   AF-A0A9P3UHP1-F1
#
_cell.length_a   1.000
_cell.length_b   1.000
_cell.length_c   1.000
_cell.angle_alpha   90.00
_cell.angle_beta   90.00
_cell.angle_gamma   90.00
#
_symmetry.space_group_name_H-M   'P 1'
#
loop_
_entity.id
_entity.type
_entity.pdbx_description
1 polymer ?
#
loop_
_entity_poly.entity_id
_entity_poly.type
_entity_poly.pdbx_seq_one_letter_code
_entity_poly.pdbx_strand_id
1 'polypeptide(L)'
;MLVKGNTPFSSLIVSVTQGEYSHAAIWIPGGDEKVEGIFLAESDTRGVGFTVLMPMSLHTGNASGREIVFQIPDSPSKWILLRHPGCENIDSAKMHQASLDLQNDEFYKTYSAAPRLLETVTSRKSYYSLAYMAAQAIDVFRRDKGTRGVFCSELVAKFFSKLGLELFLDERESHTVSPNDLVLPECLLVEVENAFVDTQSLPPETYAYGSLSQERKNDLFLRNMINQRGMNDEITKSVDELEGNLRNTNRAIIEQYNGIAEETQRRVIKQIALAELWNEPEQVEKLRRYAVMHKYGFLLLQCINEHDDLQRFGNTQVEDIESWNEASATLHYIAIEIMSGVQHALLRNTILSGIRRVRKTYRDSSPRRVQLVKFRRLRTKMFKIWERKKYENHENLAFHKRSLMSGSLSEQADVYIHTIVQQAFKLLKEELVSNQTK
;
A
#
# COMPACT_ATOMS: atom_id res chain seq x y z
N MET A 1 14.98 -21.36 -21.61
CA MET A 1 15.09 -21.43 -23.08
C MET A 1 15.37 -20.03 -23.61
N LEU A 2 16.34 -19.86 -24.50
CA LEU A 2 16.59 -18.60 -25.20
C LEU A 2 16.40 -18.81 -26.70
N VAL A 3 15.84 -17.81 -27.38
CA VAL A 3 15.60 -17.86 -28.82
C VAL A 3 15.91 -16.53 -29.51
N LYS A 4 16.29 -16.60 -30.79
CA LYS A 4 16.31 -15.46 -31.71
C LYS A 4 15.04 -15.46 -32.55
N GLY A 5 14.11 -14.58 -32.18
CA GLY A 5 12.87 -14.39 -32.90
C GLY A 5 13.09 -13.73 -34.26
N ASN A 6 12.12 -13.87 -35.15
CA ASN A 6 12.20 -13.38 -36.53
C ASN A 6 11.52 -12.00 -36.72
N THR A 7 11.32 -11.24 -35.64
CA THR A 7 10.64 -9.94 -35.68
C THR A 7 11.62 -8.75 -35.73
N PRO A 8 11.22 -7.57 -36.24
CA PRO A 8 12.05 -6.37 -36.17
C PRO A 8 12.46 -6.00 -34.74
N PHE A 9 11.56 -6.24 -33.77
CA PHE A 9 11.85 -6.01 -32.35
C PHE A 9 12.91 -6.98 -31.83
N SER A 10 12.87 -8.25 -32.26
CA SER A 10 13.90 -9.24 -31.94
C SER A 10 15.28 -8.80 -32.45
N SER A 11 15.35 -8.29 -33.68
CA SER A 11 16.59 -7.74 -34.26
C SER A 11 17.11 -6.52 -33.49
N LEU A 12 16.22 -5.65 -33.00
CA LEU A 12 16.60 -4.51 -32.15
C LEU A 12 17.23 -4.99 -30.84
N ILE A 13 16.61 -5.97 -30.15
CA ILE A 13 17.14 -6.50 -28.89
C ILE A 13 18.54 -7.08 -29.09
N VAL A 14 18.71 -7.94 -30.11
CA VAL A 14 20.01 -8.55 -30.46
C VAL A 14 21.07 -7.47 -30.74
N SER A 15 20.72 -6.44 -31.50
CA SER A 15 21.63 -5.34 -31.83
C SER A 15 22.06 -4.52 -30.61
N VAL A 16 21.10 -4.13 -29.75
CA VAL A 16 21.40 -3.32 -28.57
C VAL A 16 22.18 -4.13 -27.54
N THR A 17 21.76 -5.36 -27.25
CA THR A 17 22.41 -6.24 -26.27
C THR A 17 23.71 -6.88 -26.79
N GLN A 18 24.09 -6.62 -28.05
CA GLN A 18 25.29 -7.14 -28.71
C GLN A 18 25.45 -8.66 -28.62
N GLY A 19 24.34 -9.40 -28.67
CA GLY A 19 24.37 -10.86 -28.54
C GLY A 19 23.67 -11.59 -29.67
N GLU A 20 23.15 -12.78 -29.38
CA GLU A 20 22.56 -13.67 -30.37
C GLU A 20 21.06 -13.92 -30.15
N TYR A 21 20.60 -13.76 -28.92
CA TYR A 21 19.25 -14.09 -28.48
C TYR A 21 18.43 -12.82 -28.28
N SER A 22 17.13 -12.91 -28.52
CA SER A 22 16.19 -11.79 -28.37
C SER A 22 15.11 -12.02 -27.32
N HIS A 23 14.94 -13.27 -26.90
CA HIS A 23 13.84 -13.68 -26.04
C HIS A 23 14.26 -14.80 -25.11
N ALA A 24 13.68 -14.82 -23.92
CA ALA A 24 13.91 -15.82 -22.89
C ALA A 24 12.58 -16.31 -22.32
N ALA A 25 12.49 -17.61 -22.03
CA ALA A 25 11.33 -18.23 -21.42
C ALA A 25 11.76 -19.29 -20.41
N ILE A 26 10.99 -19.41 -19.34
CA ILE A 26 11.17 -20.47 -18.33
C ILE A 26 10.40 -21.69 -18.82
N TRP A 27 11.07 -22.85 -18.80
CA TRP A 27 10.44 -24.10 -19.13
C TRP A 27 9.80 -24.69 -17.89
N ILE A 28 8.48 -24.83 -17.89
CA ILE A 28 7.73 -25.39 -16.78
C ILE A 28 7.04 -26.67 -17.28
N PRO A 29 7.37 -27.84 -16.72
CA PRO A 29 6.62 -29.05 -17.01
C PRO A 29 5.16 -28.86 -16.54
N GLY A 30 4.22 -29.24 -17.40
CA GLY A 30 2.79 -29.21 -17.13
C GLY A 30 2.39 -30.12 -15.97
N GLY A 31 1.41 -29.65 -15.20
CA GLY A 31 1.04 -30.18 -13.89
C GLY A 31 0.18 -31.44 -13.89
N ASP A 32 0.11 -32.03 -12.69
CA ASP A 32 -0.68 -33.17 -12.23
C ASP A 32 -0.64 -34.44 -13.09
N GLU A 33 -0.82 -35.60 -12.46
CA GLU A 33 -0.75 -36.95 -13.07
C GLU A 33 -1.65 -37.17 -14.32
N LYS A 34 -2.42 -36.16 -14.76
CA LYS A 34 -3.42 -36.22 -15.82
C LYS A 34 -3.16 -35.29 -17.02
N VAL A 35 -2.24 -34.31 -16.94
CA VAL A 35 -1.97 -33.37 -18.05
C VAL A 35 -0.49 -33.37 -18.39
N GLU A 36 -0.08 -34.30 -19.25
CA GLU A 36 1.23 -34.24 -19.88
C GLU A 36 1.29 -33.03 -20.83
N GLY A 37 2.13 -32.06 -20.49
CA GLY A 37 2.28 -30.85 -21.29
C GLY A 37 3.55 -30.11 -20.92
N ILE A 38 3.94 -29.18 -21.77
CA ILE A 38 5.08 -28.32 -21.53
C ILE A 38 4.61 -26.89 -21.67
N PHE A 39 4.86 -26.07 -20.66
CA PHE A 39 4.47 -24.68 -20.61
C PHE A 39 5.71 -23.80 -20.65
N LEU A 40 5.66 -22.75 -21.46
CA LEU A 40 6.64 -21.67 -21.45
C LEU A 40 6.05 -20.52 -20.64
N ALA A 41 6.59 -20.25 -19.46
CA ALA A 41 6.34 -18.97 -18.80
C ALA A 41 7.19 -17.92 -19.50
N GLU A 42 6.53 -16.99 -20.19
CA GLU A 42 7.20 -15.97 -20.98
C GLU A 42 6.55 -14.59 -20.81
N SER A 43 7.37 -13.57 -21.01
CA SER A 43 6.91 -12.21 -21.19
C SER A 43 7.24 -11.80 -22.62
N ASP A 44 6.22 -11.55 -23.44
CA ASP A 44 6.37 -11.17 -24.84
C ASP A 44 5.52 -9.94 -25.18
N THR A 45 5.47 -9.54 -26.45
CA THR A 45 4.73 -8.34 -26.87
C THR A 45 3.21 -8.40 -26.62
N ARG A 46 2.67 -9.53 -26.18
CA ARG A 46 1.26 -9.74 -25.84
C ARG A 46 1.01 -9.72 -24.35
N GLY A 47 2.05 -9.84 -23.53
CA GLY A 47 2.01 -9.76 -22.08
C GLY A 47 2.80 -10.86 -21.42
N VAL A 48 2.61 -11.00 -20.11
CA VAL A 48 3.22 -12.03 -19.28
C VAL A 48 2.23 -13.18 -19.07
N GLY A 49 2.60 -14.40 -19.44
CA GLY A 49 1.72 -15.55 -19.32
C GLY A 49 2.37 -16.87 -19.71
N PHE A 50 1.52 -17.87 -19.92
CA PHE A 50 1.93 -19.18 -20.40
C PHE A 50 1.69 -19.33 -21.90
N THR A 51 2.67 -19.90 -22.58
CA THR A 51 2.51 -20.50 -23.91
C THR A 51 2.57 -22.01 -23.78
N VAL A 52 1.47 -22.68 -24.09
CA VAL A 52 1.35 -24.15 -24.03
C VAL A 52 2.01 -24.74 -25.27
N LEU A 53 3.01 -25.60 -25.13
CA LEU A 53 3.58 -26.33 -26.26
C LEU A 53 2.76 -27.59 -26.53
N MET A 54 2.23 -27.69 -27.75
CA MET A 54 1.43 -28.85 -28.14
C MET A 54 2.34 -30.04 -28.47
N PRO A 55 2.10 -31.23 -27.89
CA PRO A 55 2.89 -32.40 -28.21
C PRO A 55 2.64 -32.83 -29.66
N MET A 56 3.72 -33.19 -30.34
CA MET A 56 3.72 -33.79 -31.67
C MET A 56 4.37 -35.17 -31.59
N SER A 57 4.07 -36.01 -32.58
CA SER A 57 4.62 -37.36 -32.64
C SER A 57 5.53 -37.51 -33.84
N LEU A 58 6.82 -37.67 -33.59
CA LEU A 58 7.85 -37.84 -34.60
C LEU A 58 8.03 -39.33 -34.89
N HIS A 59 7.98 -39.69 -36.18
CA HIS A 59 8.22 -41.05 -36.66
C HIS A 59 9.43 -41.04 -37.58
N THR A 60 10.42 -41.88 -37.29
CA THR A 60 11.61 -42.08 -38.12
C THR A 60 11.45 -43.38 -38.90
N GLY A 61 11.51 -43.32 -40.24
CA GLY A 61 11.09 -44.41 -41.15
C GLY A 61 11.66 -45.82 -40.90
N ASN A 62 12.73 -45.94 -40.10
CA ASN A 62 13.42 -47.20 -39.82
C ASN A 62 13.27 -47.73 -38.38
N ALA A 63 12.59 -47.01 -37.48
CA ALA A 63 12.39 -47.42 -36.10
C ALA A 63 10.89 -47.54 -35.79
N SER A 64 10.49 -48.61 -35.10
CA SER A 64 9.13 -48.81 -34.58
C SER A 64 8.78 -47.87 -33.41
N GLY A 65 9.64 -46.89 -33.11
CA GLY A 65 9.48 -45.95 -32.01
C GLY A 65 8.81 -44.65 -32.44
N ARG A 66 7.77 -44.25 -31.70
CA ARG A 66 7.15 -42.92 -31.75
C ARG A 66 7.78 -42.08 -30.64
N GLU A 67 8.36 -40.94 -30.99
CA GLU A 67 8.85 -39.97 -30.01
C GLU A 67 7.86 -38.80 -29.86
N ILE A 68 7.63 -38.37 -28.62
CA ILE A 68 6.85 -37.15 -28.35
C ILE A 68 7.83 -35.98 -28.37
N VAL A 69 7.59 -35.04 -29.29
CA VAL A 69 8.41 -33.84 -29.47
C VAL A 69 7.54 -32.59 -29.39
N PHE A 70 8.14 -31.46 -29.11
CA PHE A 70 7.46 -30.17 -29.02
C PHE A 70 8.09 -29.20 -30.01
N GLN A 71 7.27 -28.44 -30.74
CA GLN A 71 7.79 -27.41 -31.62
C GLN A 71 8.03 -26.12 -30.85
N ILE A 72 9.18 -25.48 -31.07
CA ILE A 72 9.39 -24.12 -30.60
C ILE A 72 8.51 -23.16 -31.42
N PRO A 73 7.68 -22.31 -30.79
CA PRO A 73 6.79 -21.40 -31.50
C PRO A 73 7.53 -20.42 -32.43
N ASP A 74 6.89 -20.07 -33.55
CA ASP A 74 7.34 -19.07 -34.55
C ASP A 74 8.66 -19.41 -35.30
N SER A 75 9.16 -20.64 -35.18
CA SER A 75 10.35 -21.15 -35.91
C SER A 75 11.58 -20.21 -35.80
N PRO A 76 12.14 -20.02 -34.60
CA PRO A 76 13.25 -19.09 -34.40
C PRO A 76 14.51 -19.50 -35.17
N SER A 77 15.35 -18.51 -35.51
CA SER A 77 16.58 -18.75 -36.27
C SER A 77 17.76 -19.24 -35.42
N LYS A 78 17.68 -19.09 -34.09
CA LYS A 78 18.62 -19.65 -33.10
C LYS A 78 17.86 -20.03 -31.83
N TRP A 79 18.33 -21.06 -31.14
CA TRP A 79 17.75 -21.54 -29.88
C TRP A 79 18.82 -22.20 -29.01
N ILE A 80 18.64 -22.11 -27.69
CA ILE A 80 19.43 -22.84 -26.69
C ILE A 80 18.59 -23.12 -25.45
N LEU A 81 18.81 -24.28 -24.83
CA LEU A 81 18.21 -24.61 -23.54
C LEU A 81 19.31 -24.54 -22.50
N LEU A 82 19.03 -23.78 -21.44
CA LEU A 82 19.93 -23.61 -20.33
C LEU A 82 19.25 -24.10 -19.06
N ARG A 83 20.03 -24.67 -18.14
CA ARG A 83 19.60 -25.15 -16.84
C ARG A 83 20.60 -24.73 -15.77
N HIS A 84 20.08 -24.25 -14.64
CA HIS A 84 20.92 -24.00 -13.47
C HIS A 84 21.25 -25.34 -12.78
N PRO A 85 22.53 -25.68 -12.52
CA PRO A 85 22.90 -26.93 -11.86
C PRO A 85 22.20 -27.15 -10.51
N GLY A 86 22.01 -26.05 -9.75
CA GLY A 86 21.31 -26.09 -8.47
C GLY A 86 19.82 -26.47 -8.54
N CYS A 87 19.18 -26.48 -9.72
CA CYS A 87 17.77 -26.89 -9.85
C CYS A 87 17.53 -28.36 -9.46
N GLU A 88 18.53 -29.23 -9.57
CA GLU A 88 18.42 -30.65 -9.17
C GLU A 88 18.13 -30.81 -7.66
N ASN A 89 18.55 -29.83 -6.84
CA ASN A 89 18.42 -29.86 -5.39
C ASN A 89 17.18 -29.10 -4.88
N ILE A 90 16.35 -28.56 -5.77
CA ILE A 90 15.14 -27.83 -5.39
C ILE A 90 13.99 -28.84 -5.23
N ASP A 91 13.38 -28.88 -4.06
CA ASP A 91 12.19 -29.71 -3.85
C ASP A 91 10.98 -29.19 -4.64
N SER A 92 10.02 -30.09 -4.88
CA SER A 92 8.83 -29.78 -5.68
C SER A 92 7.95 -28.70 -5.06
N ALA A 93 7.91 -28.60 -3.71
CA ALA A 93 7.11 -27.63 -3.00
C ALA A 93 7.64 -26.19 -3.22
N LYS A 94 8.95 -26.01 -3.13
CA LYS A 94 9.63 -24.74 -3.39
C LYS A 94 9.52 -24.33 -4.86
N MET A 95 9.64 -25.29 -5.78
CA MET A 95 9.40 -25.04 -7.21
C MET A 95 7.96 -24.56 -7.46
N HIS A 96 6.99 -25.22 -6.83
CA HIS A 96 5.59 -24.85 -6.93
C HIS A 96 5.32 -23.46 -6.34
N GLN A 97 5.84 -23.17 -5.14
CA GLN A 97 5.68 -21.86 -4.51
C GLN A 97 6.31 -20.74 -5.33
N ALA A 98 7.53 -20.92 -5.84
CA ALA A 98 8.17 -19.92 -6.71
C ALA A 98 7.39 -19.68 -8.00
N SER A 99 6.75 -20.72 -8.55
CA SER A 99 5.86 -20.59 -9.70
C SER A 99 4.58 -19.80 -9.36
N LEU A 100 3.97 -20.06 -8.20
CA LEU A 100 2.80 -19.31 -7.72
C LEU A 100 3.14 -17.85 -7.46
N ASP A 101 4.27 -17.58 -6.80
CA ASP A 101 4.75 -16.23 -6.52
C ASP A 101 4.98 -15.45 -7.84
N LEU A 102 5.64 -16.08 -8.82
CA LEU A 102 5.86 -15.46 -10.13
C LEU A 102 4.54 -15.14 -10.84
N GLN A 103 3.55 -16.02 -10.73
CA GLN A 103 2.22 -15.81 -11.30
C GLN A 103 1.48 -14.65 -10.60
N ASN A 104 1.46 -14.64 -9.28
CA ASN A 104 0.80 -13.60 -8.49
C ASN A 104 1.43 -12.22 -8.73
N ASP A 105 2.75 -12.20 -8.82
CA ASP A 105 3.54 -10.98 -8.94
C ASP A 105 3.50 -10.44 -10.37
N GLU A 106 3.64 -11.27 -11.41
CA GLU A 106 3.93 -10.78 -12.76
C GLU A 106 2.96 -11.21 -13.86
N PHE A 107 2.20 -12.30 -13.68
CA PHE A 107 1.36 -12.79 -14.77
C PHE A 107 0.18 -11.85 -15.05
N TYR A 108 -0.27 -11.89 -16.29
CA TYR A 108 -1.36 -11.05 -16.78
C TYR A 108 -1.05 -9.56 -16.67
N LYS A 109 0.22 -9.19 -16.79
CA LYS A 109 0.64 -7.81 -17.04
C LYS A 109 0.97 -7.62 -18.52
N THR A 110 0.92 -6.37 -18.97
CA THR A 110 1.44 -6.01 -20.30
C THR A 110 2.95 -6.12 -20.34
N TYR A 111 3.53 -6.27 -21.52
CA TYR A 111 4.98 -6.27 -21.67
C TYR A 111 5.58 -4.97 -21.10
N SER A 112 6.75 -5.07 -20.48
CA SER A 112 7.47 -3.88 -20.04
C SER A 112 7.79 -2.95 -21.23
N ALA A 113 7.91 -1.65 -20.94
CA ALA A 113 8.18 -0.63 -21.95
C ALA A 113 9.51 -0.90 -22.65
N ALA A 114 9.54 -0.93 -23.98
CA ALA A 114 10.74 -1.22 -24.77
C ALA A 114 11.95 -0.34 -24.40
N PRO A 115 11.82 0.97 -24.09
CA PRO A 115 12.96 1.78 -23.65
C PRO A 115 13.65 1.29 -22.38
N ARG A 116 12.94 0.63 -21.46
CA ARG A 116 13.55 0.05 -20.25
C ARG A 116 14.53 -1.09 -20.59
N LEU A 117 14.43 -1.74 -21.76
CA LEU A 117 15.44 -2.72 -22.22
C LEU A 117 16.77 -2.06 -22.53
N LEU A 118 16.81 -0.75 -22.69
CA LEU A 118 18.06 -0.03 -22.94
C LEU A 118 18.80 0.26 -21.64
N GLU A 119 18.10 0.22 -20.50
CA GLU A 119 18.68 0.34 -19.16
C GLU A 119 19.46 -0.92 -18.78
N THR A 120 19.13 -2.08 -19.37
CA THR A 120 19.85 -3.35 -19.16
C THR A 120 21.19 -3.40 -19.89
N VAL A 121 21.47 -2.45 -20.79
CA VAL A 121 22.66 -2.48 -21.65
C VAL A 121 23.64 -1.38 -21.28
N THR A 122 24.86 -1.77 -20.93
CA THR A 122 26.02 -0.87 -20.77
C THR A 122 26.56 -0.42 -22.14
N SER A 123 25.76 0.30 -22.93
CA SER A 123 26.14 0.75 -24.28
C SER A 123 26.93 2.05 -24.31
N ARG A 124 27.84 2.19 -25.29
CA ARG A 124 28.53 3.46 -25.61
C ARG A 124 27.51 4.52 -26.06
N LYS A 125 27.69 5.76 -25.58
CA LYS A 125 26.74 6.90 -25.72
C LYS A 125 26.26 7.22 -27.15
N SER A 126 26.94 6.80 -28.21
CA SER A 126 26.68 7.27 -29.59
C SER A 126 25.47 6.64 -30.28
N TYR A 127 25.08 5.41 -29.95
CA TYR A 127 23.95 4.70 -30.60
C TYR A 127 22.71 4.60 -29.71
N TYR A 128 22.85 4.94 -28.43
CA TYR A 128 21.78 4.86 -27.44
C TYR A 128 20.58 5.74 -27.83
N SER A 129 20.81 6.95 -28.33
CA SER A 129 19.74 7.88 -28.70
C SER A 129 18.85 7.33 -29.84
N LEU A 130 19.45 6.73 -30.86
CA LEU A 130 18.71 6.13 -31.98
C LEU A 130 17.95 4.87 -31.54
N ALA A 131 18.58 4.00 -30.75
CA ALA A 131 17.91 2.83 -30.19
C ALA A 131 16.74 3.21 -29.27
N TYR A 132 16.92 4.26 -28.46
CA TYR A 132 15.90 4.82 -27.58
C TYR A 132 14.71 5.40 -28.36
N MET A 133 14.97 6.17 -29.42
CA MET A 133 13.91 6.68 -30.29
C MET A 133 13.15 5.55 -30.99
N ALA A 134 13.85 4.51 -31.46
CA ALA A 134 13.22 3.34 -32.05
C ALA A 134 12.36 2.57 -31.03
N ALA A 135 12.87 2.36 -29.82
CA ALA A 135 12.14 1.70 -28.74
C ALA A 135 10.89 2.50 -28.32
N GLN A 136 11.00 3.83 -28.21
CA GLN A 136 9.85 4.69 -27.94
C GLN A 136 8.80 4.61 -29.05
N ALA A 137 9.21 4.64 -30.31
CA ALA A 137 8.27 4.53 -31.44
C ALA A 137 7.48 3.21 -31.36
N ILE A 138 8.16 2.09 -31.08
CA ILE A 138 7.52 0.78 -30.89
C ILE A 138 6.46 0.84 -29.79
N ASP A 139 6.77 1.47 -28.66
CA ASP A 139 5.82 1.57 -27.55
C ASP A 139 4.66 2.53 -27.84
N VAL A 140 4.86 3.63 -28.56
CA VAL A 140 3.76 4.53 -28.97
C VAL A 140 2.75 3.82 -29.87
N PHE A 141 3.22 2.89 -30.71
CA PHE A 141 2.34 2.08 -31.56
C PHE A 141 1.67 0.91 -30.82
N ARG A 142 2.10 0.58 -29.60
CA ARG A 142 1.42 -0.41 -28.76
C ARG A 142 0.17 0.22 -28.14
N ARG A 143 -0.97 -0.43 -28.39
CA ARG A 143 -2.28 -0.07 -27.81
C ARG A 143 -2.64 -0.97 -26.63
N ASP A 144 -1.64 -1.42 -25.89
CA ASP A 144 -1.86 -2.28 -24.73
C ASP A 144 -2.36 -1.45 -23.54
N LYS A 145 -3.51 -1.87 -23.00
CA LYS A 145 -4.09 -1.33 -21.77
C LYS A 145 -3.78 -2.33 -20.65
N GLY A 146 -3.16 -1.87 -19.58
CA GLY A 146 -2.85 -2.69 -18.41
C GLY A 146 -1.56 -2.27 -17.73
N THR A 147 -1.34 -2.80 -16.54
CA THR A 147 -0.13 -2.56 -15.75
C THR A 147 1.09 -3.10 -16.50
N ARG A 148 2.17 -2.32 -16.55
CA ARG A 148 3.44 -2.73 -17.17
C ARG A 148 4.09 -3.80 -16.28
N GLY A 149 4.41 -4.93 -16.88
CA GLY A 149 5.10 -6.04 -16.22
C GLY A 149 6.61 -5.97 -16.45
N VAL A 150 7.17 -7.14 -16.74
CA VAL A 150 8.61 -7.39 -16.83
C VAL A 150 9.03 -7.74 -18.24
N PHE A 151 10.33 -7.72 -18.52
CA PHE A 151 10.87 -8.31 -19.75
C PHE A 151 11.00 -9.83 -19.67
N CYS A 152 11.26 -10.47 -20.81
CA CYS A 152 11.44 -11.91 -20.92
C CYS A 152 12.58 -12.45 -20.03
N SER A 153 13.74 -11.79 -20.05
CA SER A 153 14.91 -12.15 -19.22
C SER A 153 14.75 -11.72 -17.76
N GLU A 154 14.08 -10.60 -17.49
CA GLU A 154 13.74 -10.16 -16.13
C GLU A 154 12.81 -11.17 -15.45
N LEU A 155 11.83 -11.72 -16.17
CA LEU A 155 10.95 -12.79 -15.66
C LEU A 155 11.75 -14.02 -15.24
N VAL A 156 12.73 -14.43 -16.05
CA VAL A 156 13.66 -15.52 -15.72
C VAL A 156 14.44 -15.20 -14.45
N ALA A 157 15.03 -14.00 -14.38
CA ALA A 157 15.82 -13.58 -13.22
C ALA A 157 15.01 -13.54 -11.92
N LYS A 158 13.77 -13.03 -11.97
CA LYS A 158 12.86 -13.05 -10.82
C LYS A 158 12.53 -14.46 -10.38
N PHE A 159 12.28 -15.39 -11.30
CA PHE A 159 11.98 -16.78 -10.95
C PHE A 159 13.15 -17.46 -10.21
N PHE A 160 14.38 -17.33 -10.71
CA PHE A 160 15.55 -17.90 -10.03
C PHE A 160 15.83 -17.23 -8.68
N SER A 161 15.60 -15.91 -8.57
CA SER A 161 15.65 -15.21 -7.29
C SER A 161 14.65 -15.76 -6.27
N LYS A 162 13.40 -16.04 -6.68
CA LYS A 162 12.39 -16.69 -5.82
C LYS A 162 12.79 -18.12 -5.40
N LEU A 163 13.52 -18.82 -6.26
CA LEU A 163 14.11 -20.13 -5.93
C LEU A 163 15.33 -20.02 -4.99
N GLY A 164 15.83 -18.82 -4.71
CA GLY A 164 17.08 -18.62 -3.96
C GLY A 164 18.29 -19.18 -4.70
N LEU A 165 18.26 -19.15 -6.03
CA LEU A 165 19.36 -19.54 -6.89
C LEU A 165 19.93 -18.28 -7.55
N GLU A 166 21.20 -18.00 -7.29
CA GLU A 166 21.91 -16.92 -7.95
C GLU A 166 22.10 -17.26 -9.43
N LEU A 167 21.77 -16.34 -10.33
CA LEU A 167 21.99 -16.54 -11.76
C LEU A 167 23.37 -16.11 -12.22
N PHE A 168 24.02 -15.23 -11.46
CA PHE A 168 25.26 -14.59 -11.84
C PHE A 168 26.22 -14.60 -10.65
N LEU A 169 27.52 -14.63 -10.95
CA LEU A 169 28.58 -14.52 -9.93
C LEU A 169 28.66 -13.13 -9.30
N ASP A 170 28.14 -12.11 -9.99
CA ASP A 170 28.01 -10.75 -9.51
C ASP A 170 26.57 -10.43 -9.07
N GLU A 171 26.42 -9.53 -8.10
CA GLU A 171 25.10 -9.08 -7.66
C GLU A 171 24.47 -8.20 -8.76
N ARG A 172 23.48 -8.75 -9.47
CA ARG A 172 22.69 -8.04 -10.49
C ARG A 172 21.22 -7.99 -10.10
N GLU A 173 20.61 -6.83 -10.26
CA GLU A 173 19.17 -6.68 -10.09
C GLU A 173 18.43 -7.31 -11.27
N SER A 174 17.31 -8.00 -11.02
CA SER A 174 16.61 -8.75 -12.08
C SER A 174 16.19 -7.88 -13.27
N HIS A 175 15.91 -6.60 -13.04
CA HIS A 175 15.47 -5.66 -14.06
C HIS A 175 16.59 -5.16 -14.98
N THR A 176 17.86 -5.44 -14.66
CA THR A 176 19.02 -5.08 -15.49
C THR A 176 19.47 -6.25 -16.37
N VAL A 177 18.80 -7.40 -16.33
CA VAL A 177 19.20 -8.61 -17.04
C VAL A 177 18.60 -8.66 -18.44
N SER A 178 19.44 -8.78 -19.47
CA SER A 178 19.05 -9.01 -20.86
C SER A 178 19.08 -10.51 -21.22
N PRO A 179 18.46 -10.93 -22.35
CA PRO A 179 18.52 -12.33 -22.78
C PRO A 179 19.93 -12.84 -23.04
N ASN A 180 20.86 -11.96 -23.43
CA ASN A 180 22.23 -12.35 -23.75
C ASN A 180 23.15 -12.39 -22.53
N ASP A 181 22.76 -11.76 -21.42
CA ASP A 181 23.48 -11.95 -20.15
C ASP A 181 23.41 -13.41 -19.69
N LEU A 182 22.32 -14.11 -20.01
CA LEU A 182 22.08 -15.50 -19.61
C LEU A 182 23.01 -16.52 -20.28
N VAL A 183 23.84 -16.11 -21.25
CA VAL A 183 24.86 -16.96 -21.90
C VAL A 183 26.28 -16.45 -21.66
N LEU A 184 26.43 -15.39 -20.85
CA LEU A 184 27.76 -14.90 -20.50
C LEU A 184 28.48 -15.89 -19.57
N PRO A 185 29.83 -15.93 -19.58
CA PRO A 185 30.61 -16.78 -18.67
C PRO A 185 30.32 -16.53 -17.19
N GLU A 186 29.88 -15.33 -16.82
CA GLU A 186 29.52 -14.95 -15.46
C GLU A 186 28.15 -15.51 -15.03
N CYS A 187 27.34 -16.01 -15.97
CA CYS A 187 26.05 -16.64 -15.69
C CYS A 187 26.25 -18.11 -15.30
N LEU A 188 25.58 -18.55 -14.24
CA LEU A 188 25.66 -19.92 -13.70
C LEU A 188 24.78 -20.93 -14.46
N LEU A 189 24.09 -20.49 -15.49
CA LEU A 189 23.28 -21.35 -16.35
C LEU A 189 24.18 -22.16 -17.30
N VAL A 190 23.94 -23.47 -17.36
CA VAL A 190 24.69 -24.39 -18.22
C VAL A 190 23.81 -24.88 -19.36
N GLU A 191 24.40 -25.04 -20.54
CA GLU A 191 23.70 -25.60 -21.70
C GLU A 191 23.24 -27.04 -21.45
N VAL A 192 22.00 -27.32 -21.87
CA VAL A 192 21.47 -28.68 -21.91
C VAL A 192 21.69 -29.20 -23.33
N GLU A 193 22.77 -29.96 -23.51
CA GLU A 193 23.12 -30.56 -24.80
C GLU A 193 22.00 -31.46 -25.33
N ASN A 194 21.83 -31.49 -26.65
CA ASN A 194 20.85 -32.33 -27.35
C ASN A 194 19.37 -32.09 -26.93
N ALA A 195 19.07 -30.96 -26.27
CA ALA A 195 17.71 -30.59 -25.90
C ALA A 195 16.80 -30.29 -27.11
N PHE A 196 17.41 -29.97 -28.26
CA PHE A 196 16.71 -29.61 -29.49
C PHE A 196 17.27 -30.38 -30.68
N VAL A 197 16.40 -30.65 -31.65
CA VAL A 197 16.74 -31.24 -32.94
C VAL A 197 16.30 -30.28 -34.04
N ASP A 198 17.22 -29.95 -34.95
CA ASP A 198 16.90 -29.16 -36.14
C ASP A 198 16.09 -30.02 -37.11
N THR A 199 15.01 -29.46 -37.67
CA THR A 199 14.21 -30.18 -38.68
C THR A 199 15.02 -30.50 -39.93
N GLN A 200 16.05 -29.72 -40.25
CA GLN A 200 16.95 -29.96 -41.40
C GLN A 200 17.91 -31.13 -41.17
N SER A 201 18.17 -31.52 -39.93
CA SER A 201 19.04 -32.67 -39.61
C SER A 201 18.27 -33.99 -39.50
N LEU A 202 16.95 -33.97 -39.64
CA LEU A 202 16.12 -35.17 -39.60
C LEU A 202 16.31 -36.04 -40.85
N PRO A 203 16.27 -37.38 -40.71
CA PRO A 203 16.31 -38.29 -41.86
C PRO A 203 15.20 -38.01 -42.90
N PRO A 204 15.45 -38.23 -44.22
CA PRO A 204 14.48 -37.91 -45.28
C PRO A 204 13.10 -38.55 -45.17
N GLU A 205 12.99 -39.69 -44.48
CA GLU A 205 11.73 -40.44 -44.28
C GLU A 205 11.03 -40.07 -42.97
N THR A 206 11.49 -39.03 -42.28
CA THR A 206 10.90 -38.59 -41.00
C THR A 206 9.62 -37.81 -41.26
N TYR A 207 8.54 -38.17 -40.58
CA TYR A 207 7.29 -37.42 -40.63
C TYR A 207 6.74 -37.20 -39.22
N ALA A 208 6.04 -36.08 -39.04
CA ALA A 208 5.38 -35.73 -37.80
C ALA A 208 3.86 -35.87 -37.93
N TYR A 209 3.20 -36.40 -36.91
CA TYR A 209 1.75 -36.35 -36.75
C TYR A 209 1.40 -35.28 -35.71
N GLY A 210 0.56 -34.32 -36.10
CA GLY A 210 0.24 -33.12 -35.31
C GLY A 210 0.41 -31.82 -36.10
N SER A 211 0.24 -30.67 -35.45
CA SER A 211 0.41 -29.35 -36.10
C SER A 211 1.90 -28.97 -36.13
N LEU A 212 2.51 -29.02 -37.31
CA LEU A 212 3.89 -28.59 -37.59
C LEU A 212 4.12 -27.07 -37.52
N SER A 213 3.08 -26.29 -37.26
CA SER A 213 3.24 -24.85 -36.99
C SER A 213 2.44 -24.46 -35.75
N GLN A 214 3.17 -24.13 -34.70
CA GLN A 214 2.65 -23.37 -33.59
C GLN A 214 3.08 -21.91 -33.74
N GLU A 215 2.18 -21.09 -34.27
CA GLU A 215 2.32 -19.65 -34.12
C GLU A 215 1.95 -19.30 -32.69
N ARG A 216 2.70 -18.40 -32.05
CA ARG A 216 2.12 -17.67 -30.94
C ARG A 216 0.91 -16.95 -31.58
N LYS A 217 -0.34 -17.25 -31.21
CA LYS A 217 -1.52 -16.46 -31.61
C LYS A 217 -1.87 -15.42 -30.54
N ASN A 218 -2.47 -14.31 -30.94
CA ASN A 218 -3.04 -13.35 -29.99
C ASN A 218 -4.08 -14.08 -29.13
N ASP A 219 -3.69 -14.45 -27.92
CA ASP A 219 -4.57 -15.17 -27.01
C ASP A 219 -5.60 -14.19 -26.42
N LEU A 220 -6.86 -14.37 -26.81
CA LEU A 220 -7.98 -13.59 -26.31
C LEU A 220 -8.16 -13.77 -24.81
N PHE A 221 -7.84 -14.95 -24.28
CA PHE A 221 -7.87 -15.22 -22.86
C PHE A 221 -6.82 -14.39 -22.13
N LEU A 222 -5.55 -14.47 -22.54
CA LEU A 222 -4.47 -13.65 -21.98
C LEU A 222 -4.80 -12.16 -21.99
N ARG A 223 -5.33 -11.63 -23.11
CA ARG A 223 -5.74 -10.22 -23.20
C ARG A 223 -6.84 -9.86 -22.21
N ASN A 224 -7.84 -10.71 -22.05
CA ASN A 224 -8.91 -10.50 -21.08
C ASN A 224 -8.37 -10.50 -19.64
N MET A 225 -7.48 -11.45 -19.32
CA MET A 225 -6.82 -11.52 -18.02
C MET A 225 -5.96 -10.28 -17.73
N ILE A 226 -5.23 -9.77 -18.74
CA ILE A 226 -4.45 -8.53 -18.60
C ILE A 226 -5.34 -7.33 -18.28
N ASN A 227 -6.47 -7.20 -18.98
CA ASN A 227 -7.42 -6.12 -18.69
C ASN A 227 -8.00 -6.25 -17.27
N GLN A 228 -8.39 -7.46 -16.86
CA GLN A 228 -8.91 -7.70 -15.51
C GLN A 228 -7.86 -7.39 -14.44
N ARG A 229 -6.60 -7.83 -14.62
CA ARG A 229 -5.52 -7.51 -13.69
C ARG A 229 -5.27 -6.01 -13.62
N GLY A 230 -5.24 -5.32 -14.76
CA GLY A 230 -5.09 -3.87 -14.80
C GLY A 230 -6.21 -3.12 -14.05
N MET A 231 -7.47 -3.56 -14.19
CA MET A 231 -8.58 -3.01 -13.41
C MET A 231 -8.42 -3.27 -11.91
N ASN A 232 -8.01 -4.47 -11.53
CA ASN A 232 -7.79 -4.80 -10.12
C ASN A 232 -6.66 -3.96 -9.52
N ASP A 233 -5.53 -3.81 -10.23
CA ASP A 233 -4.41 -2.98 -9.78
C ASP A 233 -4.84 -1.49 -9.62
N GLU A 234 -5.68 -0.97 -10.52
CA GLU A 234 -6.23 0.39 -10.44
C GLU A 234 -7.19 0.57 -9.24
N ILE A 235 -8.04 -0.43 -8.98
CA ILE A 235 -8.93 -0.44 -7.81
C ILE A 235 -8.10 -0.48 -6.53
N THR A 236 -7.12 -1.39 -6.43
CA THR A 236 -6.23 -1.50 -5.26
C THR A 236 -5.51 -0.19 -5.01
N LYS A 237 -4.90 0.41 -6.04
CA LYS A 237 -4.24 1.71 -5.91
C LYS A 237 -5.20 2.80 -5.42
N SER A 238 -6.42 2.83 -5.94
CA SER A 238 -7.44 3.82 -5.52
C SER A 238 -7.85 3.63 -4.06
N VAL A 239 -7.94 2.38 -3.59
CA VAL A 239 -8.22 2.05 -2.19
C VAL A 239 -7.06 2.47 -1.29
N ASP A 240 -5.82 2.13 -1.66
CA ASP A 240 -4.62 2.52 -0.91
C ASP A 240 -4.47 4.04 -0.79
N GLU A 241 -4.73 4.77 -1.89
CA GLU A 241 -4.73 6.24 -1.89
C GLU A 241 -5.82 6.82 -0.98
N LEU A 242 -7.04 6.25 -1.03
CA LEU A 242 -8.14 6.68 -0.16
C LEU A 242 -7.82 6.42 1.32
N GLU A 243 -7.26 5.25 1.63
CA GLU A 243 -6.83 4.89 2.97
C GLU A 243 -5.75 5.84 3.49
N GLY A 244 -4.73 6.14 2.68
CA GLY A 244 -3.69 7.11 3.00
C GLY A 244 -4.25 8.51 3.24
N ASN A 245 -5.19 8.96 2.41
CA ASN A 245 -5.86 10.25 2.57
C ASN A 245 -6.69 10.33 3.87
N LEU A 246 -7.41 9.25 4.22
CA LEU A 246 -8.16 9.15 5.47
C LEU A 246 -7.23 9.21 6.69
N ARG A 247 -6.12 8.46 6.68
CA ARG A 247 -5.10 8.51 7.75
C ARG A 247 -4.54 9.92 7.93
N ASN A 248 -4.20 10.60 6.82
CA ASN A 248 -3.68 11.98 6.86
C ASN A 248 -4.70 12.98 7.41
N THR A 249 -5.97 12.83 7.03
CA THR A 249 -7.07 13.69 7.51
C THR A 249 -7.26 13.54 9.02
N ASN A 250 -7.28 12.29 9.52
CA ASN A 250 -7.40 12.01 10.95
C ASN A 250 -6.23 12.63 11.74
N ARG A 251 -5.00 12.47 11.25
CA ARG A 251 -3.82 13.06 11.88
C ARG A 251 -3.91 14.59 12.00
N ALA A 252 -4.34 15.27 10.94
CA ALA A 252 -4.51 16.72 10.95
C ALA A 252 -5.56 17.19 11.97
N ILE A 253 -6.67 16.44 12.11
CA ILE A 253 -7.71 16.70 13.11
C ILE A 253 -7.13 16.59 14.53
N ILE A 254 -6.34 15.55 14.80
CA ILE A 254 -5.70 15.34 16.11
C ILE A 254 -4.72 16.47 16.44
N GLU A 255 -3.87 16.85 15.49
CA GLU A 255 -2.92 17.95 15.67
C GLU A 255 -3.63 19.27 15.99
N GLN A 256 -4.77 19.53 15.34
CA GLN A 256 -5.61 20.68 15.66
C GLN A 256 -6.14 20.61 17.10
N TYR A 257 -6.63 19.44 17.54
CA TYR A 257 -7.10 19.26 18.92
C TYR A 257 -5.98 19.38 19.95
N ASN A 258 -4.75 18.94 19.66
CA ASN A 258 -3.58 19.16 20.50
C ASN A 258 -3.35 20.66 20.75
N GLY A 259 -3.35 21.48 19.68
CA GLY A 259 -3.19 22.93 19.81
C GLY A 259 -4.30 23.61 20.61
N ILE A 260 -5.56 23.19 20.41
CA ILE A 260 -6.70 23.68 21.19
C ILE A 260 -6.57 23.30 22.68
N ALA A 261 -6.11 22.08 22.95
CA ALA A 261 -5.97 21.59 24.32
C ALA A 261 -4.89 22.33 25.10
N GLU A 262 -3.72 22.54 24.50
CA GLU A 262 -2.64 23.33 25.10
C GLU A 262 -3.05 24.76 25.42
N GLU A 263 -3.73 25.43 24.48
CA GLU A 263 -4.21 26.79 24.68
C GLU A 263 -5.28 26.84 25.78
N THR A 264 -6.17 25.85 25.85
CA THR A 264 -7.17 25.77 26.90
C THR A 264 -6.52 25.57 28.27
N GLN A 265 -5.54 24.66 28.37
CA GLN A 265 -4.79 24.43 29.61
C GLN A 265 -4.05 25.70 30.08
N ARG A 266 -3.39 26.41 29.15
CA ARG A 266 -2.73 27.69 29.43
C ARG A 266 -3.71 28.74 29.96
N ARG A 267 -4.93 28.80 29.41
CA ARG A 267 -5.99 29.70 29.90
C ARG A 267 -6.48 29.33 31.29
N VAL A 268 -6.66 28.04 31.57
CA VAL A 268 -7.07 27.56 32.91
C VAL A 268 -6.03 27.94 33.96
N ILE A 269 -4.73 27.71 33.69
CA ILE A 269 -3.63 28.08 34.60
C ILE A 269 -3.64 29.59 34.90
N LYS A 270 -3.79 30.43 33.86
CA LYS A 270 -3.91 31.89 34.05
C LYS A 270 -5.11 32.27 34.92
N GLN A 271 -6.25 31.61 34.77
CA GLN A 271 -7.43 31.87 35.60
C GLN A 271 -7.24 31.40 37.05
N ILE A 272 -6.53 30.30 37.29
CA ILE A 272 -6.17 29.81 38.62
C ILE A 272 -5.29 30.85 39.33
N ALA A 273 -4.19 31.27 38.70
CA ALA A 273 -3.28 32.27 39.27
C ALA A 273 -4.02 33.60 39.59
N LEU A 274 -4.95 34.01 38.73
CA LEU A 274 -5.80 35.18 39.00
C LEU A 274 -6.79 34.96 40.15
N ALA A 275 -7.29 33.75 40.38
CA ALA A 275 -8.16 33.46 41.51
C ALA A 275 -7.37 33.40 42.84
N GLU A 276 -6.16 32.86 42.80
CA GLU A 276 -5.22 32.85 43.94
C GLU A 276 -4.84 34.27 44.36
N LEU A 277 -4.47 35.15 43.41
CA LEU A 277 -4.15 36.56 43.67
C LEU A 277 -5.31 37.32 44.36
N TRP A 278 -6.55 36.91 44.09
CA TRP A 278 -7.76 37.55 44.63
C TRP A 278 -8.31 36.87 45.89
N ASN A 279 -7.61 35.86 46.43
CA ASN A 279 -8.01 35.06 47.59
C ASN A 279 -9.41 34.43 47.41
N GLU A 280 -9.66 33.78 46.27
CA GLU A 280 -10.93 33.10 45.95
C GLU A 280 -10.75 31.55 45.97
N PRO A 281 -10.62 30.90 47.15
CA PRO A 281 -10.24 29.47 47.24
C PRO A 281 -11.25 28.52 46.59
N GLU A 282 -12.55 28.80 46.71
CA GLU A 282 -13.59 28.02 46.03
C GLU A 282 -13.48 28.07 44.50
N GLN A 283 -13.05 29.22 43.96
CA GLN A 283 -12.87 29.40 42.53
C GLN A 283 -11.63 28.67 42.03
N VAL A 284 -10.55 28.64 42.82
CA VAL A 284 -9.34 27.86 42.54
C VAL A 284 -9.67 26.37 42.43
N GLU A 285 -10.35 25.82 43.42
CA GLU A 285 -10.76 24.41 43.44
C GLU A 285 -11.61 24.05 42.22
N LYS A 286 -12.58 24.90 41.88
CA LYS A 286 -13.44 24.71 40.71
C LYS A 286 -12.66 24.73 39.39
N LEU A 287 -11.68 25.62 39.25
CA LEU A 287 -10.83 25.72 38.05
C LEU A 287 -9.86 24.53 37.95
N ARG A 288 -9.35 24.01 39.07
CA ARG A 288 -8.53 22.79 39.09
C ARG A 288 -9.33 21.58 38.61
N ARG A 289 -10.59 21.42 39.04
CA ARG A 289 -11.48 20.35 38.53
C ARG A 289 -11.68 20.44 37.01
N TYR A 290 -11.88 21.66 36.49
CA TYR A 290 -11.97 21.86 35.04
C TYR A 290 -10.68 21.50 34.31
N ALA A 291 -9.52 21.83 34.86
CA ALA A 291 -8.24 21.42 34.28
C ALA A 291 -8.16 19.89 34.15
N VAL A 292 -8.50 19.17 35.22
CA VAL A 292 -8.49 17.70 35.24
C VAL A 292 -9.47 17.11 34.23
N MET A 293 -10.71 17.60 34.21
CA MET A 293 -11.74 17.12 33.27
C MET A 293 -11.32 17.34 31.80
N HIS A 294 -10.85 18.54 31.46
CA HIS A 294 -10.43 18.84 30.09
C HIS A 294 -9.25 17.97 29.68
N LYS A 295 -8.27 17.79 30.59
CA LYS A 295 -7.10 16.96 30.33
C LYS A 295 -7.47 15.49 30.15
N TYR A 296 -8.41 14.98 30.96
CA TYR A 296 -8.95 13.63 30.79
C TYR A 296 -9.61 13.45 29.42
N GLY A 297 -10.50 14.35 29.00
CA GLY A 297 -11.14 14.29 27.69
C GLY A 297 -10.12 14.32 26.55
N PHE A 298 -9.07 15.12 26.69
CA PHE A 298 -7.97 15.17 25.72
C PHE A 298 -7.14 13.88 25.67
N LEU A 299 -6.76 13.32 26.83
CA LEU A 299 -6.03 12.04 26.90
C LEU A 299 -6.88 10.89 26.34
N LEU A 300 -8.19 10.92 26.56
CA LEU A 300 -9.11 9.96 25.97
C LEU A 300 -9.04 10.03 24.44
N LEU A 301 -9.09 11.23 23.87
CA LEU A 301 -8.94 11.43 22.42
C LEU A 301 -7.60 10.88 21.90
N GLN A 302 -6.49 11.12 22.60
CA GLN A 302 -5.18 10.58 22.20
C GLN A 302 -5.16 9.04 22.21
N CYS A 303 -5.66 8.43 23.28
CA CYS A 303 -5.70 6.97 23.41
C CYS A 303 -6.57 6.32 22.32
N ILE A 304 -7.72 6.94 21.98
CA ILE A 304 -8.58 6.41 20.90
C ILE A 304 -7.79 6.36 19.60
N ASN A 305 -7.10 7.44 19.23
CA ASN A 305 -6.39 7.49 17.95
C ASN A 305 -5.21 6.53 17.88
N GLU A 306 -4.46 6.36 18.99
CA GLU A 306 -3.37 5.37 19.06
C GLU A 306 -3.88 3.93 18.84
N HIS A 307 -5.05 3.60 19.38
CA HIS A 307 -5.65 2.27 19.19
C HIS A 307 -6.38 2.11 17.87
N ASP A 308 -6.96 3.20 17.32
CA ASP A 308 -7.65 3.18 16.02
C ASP A 308 -6.73 2.83 14.87
N ASP A 309 -5.51 3.35 14.88
CA ASP A 309 -4.52 2.98 13.87
C ASP A 309 -4.09 1.50 14.02
N LEU A 310 -3.94 0.98 15.24
CA LEU A 310 -3.53 -0.42 15.45
C LEU A 310 -4.60 -1.43 15.01
N GLN A 311 -5.87 -1.13 15.25
CA GLN A 311 -6.98 -2.07 15.01
C GLN A 311 -7.45 -2.05 13.56
N ARG A 312 -7.46 -0.90 12.88
CA ARG A 312 -7.86 -0.79 11.47
C ARG A 312 -6.88 -1.46 10.50
N PHE A 313 -5.62 -1.61 10.91
CA PHE A 313 -4.56 -2.22 10.10
C PHE A 313 -4.09 -3.58 10.64
N GLY A 314 -4.78 -4.11 11.65
CA GLY A 314 -4.64 -5.48 12.12
C GLY A 314 -5.54 -6.46 11.36
N ASN A 315 -5.31 -7.76 11.53
CA ASN A 315 -6.16 -8.83 10.98
C ASN A 315 -7.47 -8.98 11.78
N THR A 316 -8.28 -7.93 11.86
CA THR A 316 -9.55 -7.90 12.60
C THR A 316 -10.68 -8.40 11.69
N GLN A 317 -11.62 -9.19 12.23
CA GLN A 317 -12.77 -9.68 11.45
C GLN A 317 -13.76 -8.55 11.12
N VAL A 318 -14.45 -8.67 9.99
CA VAL A 318 -15.34 -7.62 9.46
C VAL A 318 -16.49 -7.28 10.41
N GLU A 319 -17.08 -8.29 11.06
CA GLU A 319 -18.20 -8.12 12.02
C GLU A 319 -17.76 -7.36 13.29
N ASP A 320 -16.49 -7.50 13.69
CA ASP A 320 -15.91 -6.77 14.82
C ASP A 320 -15.59 -5.32 14.45
N ILE A 321 -15.27 -5.02 13.19
CA ILE A 321 -14.94 -3.67 12.70
C ILE A 321 -16.14 -2.72 12.84
N GLU A 322 -17.38 -3.17 12.58
CA GLU A 322 -18.57 -2.32 12.72
C GLU A 322 -18.83 -1.94 14.19
N SER A 323 -18.87 -2.94 15.08
CA SER A 323 -19.04 -2.72 16.53
C SER A 323 -17.93 -1.83 17.10
N TRP A 324 -16.71 -2.01 16.60
CA TRP A 324 -15.56 -1.22 16.98
C TRP A 324 -15.62 0.22 16.48
N ASN A 325 -16.06 0.45 15.24
CA ASN A 325 -16.29 1.79 14.71
C ASN A 325 -17.36 2.55 15.52
N GLU A 326 -18.44 1.86 15.93
CA GLU A 326 -19.46 2.44 16.81
C GLU A 326 -18.90 2.80 18.21
N ALA A 327 -18.08 1.90 18.78
CA ALA A 327 -17.40 2.13 20.05
C ALA A 327 -16.43 3.32 19.98
N SER A 328 -15.56 3.37 18.96
CA SER A 328 -14.63 4.48 18.72
C SER A 328 -15.38 5.79 18.53
N ALA A 329 -16.45 5.83 17.71
CA ALA A 329 -17.25 7.02 17.50
C ALA A 329 -17.91 7.52 18.81
N THR A 330 -18.39 6.60 19.64
CA THR A 330 -18.96 6.91 20.96
C THR A 330 -17.92 7.52 21.90
N LEU A 331 -16.73 6.94 21.96
CA LEU A 331 -15.62 7.47 22.77
C LEU A 331 -15.16 8.84 22.29
N HIS A 332 -15.03 9.05 20.97
CA HIS A 332 -14.69 10.33 20.38
C HIS A 332 -15.70 11.40 20.78
N TYR A 333 -16.99 11.07 20.71
CA TYR A 333 -18.07 11.96 21.12
C TYR A 333 -17.96 12.32 22.61
N ILE A 334 -17.75 11.34 23.49
CA ILE A 334 -17.58 11.56 24.94
C ILE A 334 -16.38 12.49 25.21
N ALA A 335 -15.24 12.25 24.56
CA ALA A 335 -14.03 13.07 24.70
C ALA A 335 -14.31 14.54 24.34
N ILE A 336 -14.93 14.76 23.17
CA ILE A 336 -15.28 16.09 22.66
C ILE A 336 -16.29 16.78 23.59
N GLU A 337 -17.31 16.05 24.09
CA GLU A 337 -18.31 16.60 25.00
C GLU A 337 -17.67 17.09 26.31
N ILE A 338 -16.75 16.31 26.90
CA ILE A 338 -16.03 16.69 28.12
C ILE A 338 -15.22 17.97 27.87
N MET A 339 -14.41 18.00 26.81
CA MET A 339 -13.54 19.15 26.50
C MET A 339 -14.35 20.43 26.24
N SER A 340 -15.39 20.32 25.41
CA SER A 340 -16.30 21.41 25.06
C SER A 340 -17.06 21.95 26.27
N GLY A 341 -17.59 21.04 27.10
CA GLY A 341 -18.28 21.39 28.34
C GLY A 341 -17.38 22.18 29.30
N VAL A 342 -16.11 21.80 29.42
CA VAL A 342 -15.14 22.55 30.22
C VAL A 342 -14.86 23.94 29.65
N GLN A 343 -14.68 24.08 28.33
CA GLN A 343 -14.44 25.39 27.71
C GLN A 343 -15.59 26.37 27.96
N HIS A 344 -16.84 25.90 27.84
CA HIS A 344 -18.03 26.69 28.15
C HIS A 344 -18.11 27.07 29.63
N ALA A 345 -17.83 26.11 30.51
CA ALA A 345 -17.79 26.37 31.94
C ALA A 345 -16.70 27.41 32.28
N LEU A 346 -15.51 27.31 31.68
CA LEU A 346 -14.41 28.25 31.87
C LEU A 346 -14.78 29.66 31.39
N LEU A 347 -15.41 29.78 30.22
CA LEU A 347 -15.90 31.06 29.68
C LEU A 347 -16.89 31.71 30.65
N ARG A 348 -17.90 30.96 31.09
CA ARG A 348 -18.90 31.43 32.05
C ARG A 348 -18.25 31.89 33.35
N ASN A 349 -17.35 31.09 33.91
CA ASN A 349 -16.68 31.43 35.16
C ASN A 349 -15.80 32.67 35.01
N THR A 350 -15.06 32.81 33.92
CA THR A 350 -14.22 33.98 33.62
C THR A 350 -15.05 35.27 33.54
N ILE A 351 -16.21 35.22 32.88
CA ILE A 351 -17.14 36.36 32.80
C ILE A 351 -17.67 36.73 34.19
N LEU A 352 -18.14 35.74 34.95
CA LEU A 352 -18.74 35.98 36.27
C LEU A 352 -17.71 36.42 37.32
N SER A 353 -16.49 35.86 37.31
CA SER A 353 -15.40 36.30 38.19
C SER A 353 -14.95 37.71 37.82
N GLY A 354 -14.76 38.02 36.54
CA GLY A 354 -14.40 39.36 36.07
C GLY A 354 -15.40 40.43 36.51
N ILE A 355 -16.71 40.16 36.36
CA ILE A 355 -17.76 41.08 36.83
C ILE A 355 -17.72 41.26 38.36
N ARG A 356 -17.55 40.17 39.11
CA ARG A 356 -17.45 40.21 40.59
C ARG A 356 -16.26 41.04 41.05
N ARG A 357 -15.09 40.84 40.44
CA ARG A 357 -13.85 41.54 40.79
C ARG A 357 -13.93 43.03 40.51
N VAL A 358 -14.40 43.43 39.32
CA VAL A 358 -14.60 44.86 39.01
C VAL A 358 -15.60 45.51 39.97
N ARG A 359 -16.67 44.79 40.36
CA ARG A 359 -17.63 45.28 41.36
C ARG A 359 -16.98 45.49 42.73
N LYS A 360 -16.08 44.58 43.16
CA LYS A 360 -15.33 44.69 44.42
C LYS A 360 -14.40 45.91 44.39
N THR A 361 -13.58 46.07 43.35
CA THR A 361 -12.70 47.25 43.20
C THR A 361 -13.49 48.55 43.27
N TYR A 362 -14.66 48.62 42.62
CA TYR A 362 -15.51 49.80 42.64
C TYR A 362 -16.20 50.05 43.98
N ARG A 363 -16.42 49.01 44.79
CA ARG A 363 -16.90 49.19 46.17
C ARG A 363 -15.80 49.82 47.03
N ASP A 364 -14.56 49.40 46.82
CA ASP A 364 -13.43 49.78 47.66
C ASP A 364 -12.86 51.18 47.29
N SER A 365 -13.07 51.66 46.06
CA SER A 365 -12.39 52.86 45.53
C SER A 365 -13.30 54.06 45.18
N SER A 366 -14.59 54.07 45.54
CA SER A 366 -15.55 55.17 45.30
C SER A 366 -15.46 55.82 43.88
N PRO A 367 -15.83 55.09 42.81
CA PRO A 367 -15.56 55.47 41.42
C PRO A 367 -16.37 56.67 40.93
N ARG A 368 -15.77 57.43 39.98
CA ARG A 368 -16.43 58.56 39.30
C ARG A 368 -17.56 58.06 38.39
N ARG A 369 -18.55 58.92 38.11
CA ARG A 369 -19.73 58.62 37.25
C ARG A 369 -19.37 58.01 35.88
N VAL A 370 -18.27 58.47 35.26
CA VAL A 370 -17.78 57.95 33.97
C VAL A 370 -17.29 56.49 34.07
N GLN A 371 -16.64 56.11 35.17
CA GLN A 371 -16.16 54.73 35.41
C GLN A 371 -17.33 53.76 35.62
N LEU A 372 -18.40 54.21 36.29
CA LEU A 372 -19.64 53.45 36.44
C LEU A 372 -20.32 53.17 35.10
N VAL A 373 -20.38 54.15 34.20
CA VAL A 373 -20.93 53.98 32.85
C VAL A 373 -20.09 52.97 32.05
N LYS A 374 -18.75 53.06 32.10
CA LYS A 374 -17.84 52.09 31.45
C LYS A 374 -18.08 50.66 31.97
N PHE A 375 -18.24 50.48 33.28
CA PHE A 375 -18.52 49.17 33.85
C PHE A 375 -19.89 48.61 33.44
N ARG A 376 -20.95 49.44 33.42
CA ARG A 376 -22.26 48.99 32.91
C ARG A 376 -22.15 48.49 31.48
N ARG A 377 -21.43 49.21 30.60
CA ARG A 377 -21.19 48.78 29.21
C ARG A 377 -20.41 47.46 29.14
N LEU A 378 -19.33 47.33 29.92
CA LEU A 378 -18.55 46.09 30.00
C LEU A 378 -19.42 44.91 30.45
N ARG A 379 -20.20 45.09 31.51
CA ARG A 379 -21.12 44.09 32.05
C ARG A 379 -22.12 43.63 31.00
N THR A 380 -22.79 44.56 30.33
CA THR A 380 -23.75 44.24 29.26
C THR A 380 -23.07 43.51 28.11
N LYS A 381 -21.87 43.94 27.69
CA LYS A 381 -21.10 43.25 26.64
C LYS A 381 -20.78 41.80 27.03
N MET A 382 -20.30 41.58 28.26
CA MET A 382 -19.93 40.24 28.73
C MET A 382 -21.14 39.32 28.87
N PHE A 383 -22.28 39.82 29.36
CA PHE A 383 -23.51 39.02 29.41
C PHE A 383 -24.03 38.67 28.02
N LYS A 384 -23.99 39.59 27.05
CA LYS A 384 -24.36 39.28 25.65
C LYS A 384 -23.47 38.19 25.03
N ILE A 385 -22.17 38.19 25.34
CA ILE A 385 -21.25 37.13 24.90
C ILE A 385 -21.64 35.78 25.51
N TRP A 386 -21.88 35.74 26.82
CA TRP A 386 -22.30 34.52 27.51
C TRP A 386 -23.64 33.98 26.99
N GLU A 387 -24.65 34.85 26.84
CA GLU A 387 -25.98 34.48 26.37
C GLU A 387 -25.95 33.86 24.97
N ARG A 388 -25.15 34.45 24.06
CA ARG A 388 -24.93 33.89 22.72
C ARG A 388 -24.29 32.50 22.77
N LYS A 389 -23.25 32.35 23.60
CA LYS A 389 -22.43 31.14 23.63
C LYS A 389 -23.04 29.99 24.44
N LYS A 390 -24.03 30.27 25.31
CA LYS A 390 -24.66 29.26 26.19
C LYS A 390 -25.40 28.15 25.42
N TYR A 391 -25.92 28.44 24.23
CA TYR A 391 -26.76 27.50 23.47
C TYR A 391 -26.07 26.89 22.24
N GLU A 392 -24.90 27.39 21.83
CA GLU A 392 -24.26 27.01 20.56
C GLU A 392 -23.86 25.51 20.46
N ASN A 393 -23.84 24.74 21.55
CA ASN A 393 -23.42 23.32 21.52
C ASN A 393 -24.48 22.30 21.96
N HIS A 394 -25.64 22.69 22.49
CA HIS A 394 -26.60 21.69 23.00
C HIS A 394 -27.41 21.00 21.90
N GLU A 395 -27.65 21.66 20.76
CA GLU A 395 -28.49 21.10 19.69
C GLU A 395 -27.73 20.13 18.77
N ASN A 396 -26.48 20.45 18.38
CA ASN A 396 -25.66 19.56 17.55
C ASN A 396 -25.22 18.28 18.28
N LEU A 397 -25.01 18.33 19.60
CA LEU A 397 -24.63 17.16 20.40
C LEU A 397 -25.82 16.22 20.67
N ALA A 398 -27.02 16.75 20.91
CA ALA A 398 -28.20 15.94 21.21
C ALA A 398 -28.65 15.05 20.03
N PHE A 399 -28.38 15.48 18.80
CA PHE A 399 -28.65 14.71 17.58
C PHE A 399 -27.73 13.47 17.48
N HIS A 400 -26.42 13.63 17.66
CA HIS A 400 -25.46 12.52 17.58
C HIS A 400 -25.61 11.50 18.71
N LYS A 401 -25.93 11.94 19.93
CA LYS A 401 -26.20 11.03 21.05
C LYS A 401 -27.37 10.07 20.81
N ARG A 402 -28.38 10.45 20.01
CA ARG A 402 -29.52 9.57 19.67
C ARG A 402 -29.18 8.58 18.56
N SER A 403 -28.26 8.92 17.66
CA SER A 403 -27.83 8.03 16.58
C SER A 403 -26.82 6.97 17.00
N LEU A 404 -26.10 7.16 18.12
CA LEU A 404 -25.01 6.27 18.57
C LEU A 404 -25.43 5.25 19.65
N MET A 405 -26.69 5.23 20.10
CA MET A 405 -27.15 4.38 21.22
C MET A 405 -28.03 3.19 20.79
N SER A 406 -28.03 2.79 19.50
CA SER A 406 -29.02 1.84 18.98
C SER A 406 -28.54 0.40 18.70
N GLY A 407 -27.31 0.03 19.03
CA GLY A 407 -26.78 -1.33 18.82
C GLY A 407 -26.30 -2.02 20.10
N SER A 408 -26.39 -3.36 20.14
CA SER A 408 -25.65 -4.17 21.11
C SER A 408 -24.20 -4.31 20.62
N LEU A 409 -23.24 -3.78 21.38
CA LEU A 409 -21.81 -3.90 21.07
C LEU A 409 -21.32 -5.34 21.19
N SER A 410 -20.30 -5.71 20.40
CA SER A 410 -19.60 -6.98 20.58
C SER A 410 -18.74 -6.98 21.85
N GLU A 411 -18.44 -8.16 22.40
CA GLU A 411 -17.58 -8.30 23.59
C GLU A 411 -16.19 -7.67 23.36
N GLN A 412 -15.65 -7.77 22.15
CA GLN A 412 -14.37 -7.16 21.79
C GLN A 412 -14.45 -5.63 21.78
N ALA A 413 -15.56 -5.05 21.30
CA ALA A 413 -15.78 -3.61 21.34
C ALA A 413 -15.90 -3.07 22.78
N ASP A 414 -16.53 -3.83 23.68
CA ASP A 414 -16.59 -3.50 25.11
C ASP A 414 -15.19 -3.56 25.77
N VAL A 415 -14.39 -4.58 25.46
CA VAL A 415 -12.99 -4.69 25.93
C VAL A 415 -12.16 -3.51 25.43
N TYR A 416 -12.33 -3.10 24.16
CA TYR A 416 -11.67 -1.94 23.59
C TYR A 416 -12.05 -0.64 24.33
N ILE A 417 -13.35 -0.41 24.58
CA ILE A 417 -13.82 0.74 25.37
C ILE A 417 -13.16 0.75 26.75
N HIS A 418 -13.17 -0.40 27.42
CA HIS A 418 -12.60 -0.49 28.76
C HIS A 418 -11.10 -0.19 28.75
N THR A 419 -10.37 -0.73 27.77
CA THR A 419 -8.93 -0.56 27.61
C THR A 419 -8.57 0.91 27.43
N ILE A 420 -9.24 1.61 26.50
CA ILE A 420 -8.99 3.04 26.26
C ILE A 420 -9.26 3.88 27.49
N VAL A 421 -10.40 3.65 28.15
CA VAL A 421 -10.79 4.41 29.35
C VAL A 421 -9.77 4.19 30.48
N GLN A 422 -9.33 2.95 30.68
CA GLN A 422 -8.31 2.64 31.69
C GLN A 422 -6.96 3.29 31.37
N GLN A 423 -6.53 3.26 30.11
CA GLN A 423 -5.27 3.87 29.67
C GLN A 423 -5.29 5.39 29.86
N ALA A 424 -6.36 6.06 29.42
CA ALA A 424 -6.52 7.51 29.60
C ALA A 424 -6.52 7.90 31.08
N PHE A 425 -7.18 7.11 31.93
CA PHE A 425 -7.20 7.33 33.38
C PHE A 425 -5.81 7.12 34.03
N LYS A 426 -5.08 6.09 33.59
CA LYS A 426 -3.71 5.83 34.06
C LYS A 426 -2.77 6.99 33.72
N LEU A 427 -2.78 7.44 32.46
CA LEU A 427 -1.97 8.59 32.01
C LEU A 427 -2.30 9.86 32.79
N LEU A 428 -3.58 10.12 33.04
CA LEU A 428 -4.01 11.25 33.86
C LEU A 428 -3.42 11.17 35.28
N LYS A 429 -3.45 9.99 35.89
CA LYS A 429 -2.93 9.79 37.25
C LYS A 429 -1.42 10.02 37.29
N GLU A 430 -0.68 9.51 36.31
CA GLU A 430 0.78 9.68 36.20
C GLU A 430 1.18 11.15 36.06
N GLU A 431 0.49 11.92 35.21
CA GLU A 431 0.75 13.35 35.07
C GLU A 431 0.40 14.15 36.33
N LEU A 432 -0.69 13.80 37.03
CA LEU A 432 -1.07 14.47 38.27
C LEU A 432 -0.07 14.24 39.39
N VAL A 433 0.53 13.04 39.48
CA VAL A 433 1.58 12.73 40.45
C VAL A 433 2.88 13.46 40.11
N SER A 434 3.27 13.48 38.83
CA SER A 434 4.49 14.17 38.36
C SER A 434 4.47 15.69 38.64
N ASN A 435 3.29 16.32 38.54
CA ASN A 435 3.09 17.74 38.85
C ASN A 435 3.04 18.06 40.36
N GLN A 436 2.98 17.06 41.25
CA GLN A 436 3.09 17.26 42.71
C GLN A 436 4.54 17.17 43.20
N THR A 437 5.42 16.54 42.42
CA THR A 437 6.85 16.39 42.71
C THR A 437 7.74 17.49 42.13
N LYS A 438 7.17 18.42 41.36
CA LYS A 438 7.81 19.65 40.86
C LYS A 438 7.20 20.85 41.56
#